data_AF-A0A127V8V6-F1
#
_entry.id   AF-A0A127V8V6-F1
#
_cell.length_a   1.000
_cell.length_b   1.000
_cell.length_c   1.000
_cell.angle_alpha   90.00
_cell.angle_beta   90.00
_cell.angle_gamma   90.00
#
_symmetry.space_group_name_H-M   'P 1'
#
loop_
_entity.id
_entity.type
_entity.pdbx_description
1 polymer ?
#
loop_
_entity_poly.entity_id
_entity_poly.type
_entity_poly.pdbx_seq_one_letter_code
_entity_poly.pdbx_strand_id
1 'polypeptide(L)'
;MISKVMLTMESRIHGDMYVRFGGGLAETYHRKVAKRCWPSPLKEIADICGITKPLTFHIARHTFATTVTLTNGVPIETISRMLGHKKLSTTQIYSKVVDSKLGGDMARLREKLEA
;
A
#
# COMPACT_ATOMS: atom_id res chain seq x y z
N MET A 1 -42.26 2.02 4.60
CA MET A 1 -41.34 2.58 3.58
C MET A 1 -40.51 3.66 4.27
N ILE A 2 -39.28 3.37 4.66
CA ILE A 2 -38.37 4.38 5.21
C ILE A 2 -37.48 4.85 4.07
N SER A 3 -37.68 6.09 3.67
CA SER A 3 -36.96 6.81 2.64
C SER A 3 -35.47 6.86 3.00
N LYS A 4 -34.64 6.10 2.29
CA LYS A 4 -33.18 6.15 2.42
C LYS A 4 -32.70 7.44 1.76
N VAL A 5 -32.55 8.50 2.55
CA VAL A 5 -31.94 9.76 2.10
C VAL A 5 -30.50 9.45 1.65
N MET A 6 -30.24 9.60 0.35
CA MET A 6 -28.89 9.60 -0.22
C MET A 6 -28.12 10.78 0.39
N LEU A 7 -27.16 10.48 1.28
CA LEU A 7 -26.11 11.44 1.62
C LEU A 7 -25.26 11.66 0.36
N THR A 8 -25.27 12.89 -0.13
CA THR A 8 -24.56 13.34 -1.33
C THR A 8 -23.04 13.21 -1.17
N MET A 9 -22.37 12.98 -2.31
CA MET A 9 -20.94 12.61 -2.44
C MET A 9 -19.94 13.50 -1.68
N GLU A 10 -20.28 14.74 -1.33
CA GLU A 10 -19.39 15.70 -0.68
C GLU A 10 -18.98 15.29 0.74
N SER A 11 -19.82 14.49 1.40
CA SER A 11 -19.54 13.96 2.75
C SER A 11 -18.48 12.84 2.77
N ARG A 12 -17.96 12.39 1.61
CA ARG A 12 -16.96 11.32 1.56
C ARG A 12 -15.50 11.75 1.72
N ILE A 13 -15.19 13.03 1.59
CA ILE A 13 -13.80 13.50 1.53
C ILE A 13 -13.29 14.00 2.90
N HIS A 14 -14.17 14.28 3.86
CA HIS A 14 -13.78 14.64 5.23
C HIS A 14 -14.25 13.58 6.22
N GLY A 15 -13.28 12.97 6.92
CA GLY A 15 -13.46 11.82 7.81
C GLY A 15 -14.23 12.07 9.11
N ASP A 16 -15.09 13.08 9.20
CA ASP A 16 -15.84 13.41 10.42
C ASP A 16 -17.34 13.33 10.19
N MET A 17 -17.94 12.21 10.62
CA MET A 17 -19.40 12.02 10.65
C MET A 17 -19.93 12.41 12.03
N TYR A 18 -20.56 13.58 12.15
CA TYR A 18 -21.30 13.97 13.35
C TYR A 18 -22.78 13.60 13.20
N VAL A 19 -23.30 12.72 14.05
CA VAL A 19 -24.75 12.42 14.13
C VAL A 19 -25.33 13.16 15.33
N ARG A 20 -26.39 13.95 15.12
CA ARG A 20 -27.11 14.64 16.19
C ARG A 20 -28.33 13.83 16.64
N PHE A 21 -28.35 13.43 17.91
CA PHE A 21 -29.56 13.06 18.62
C PHE A 21 -29.72 14.01 19.82
N GLY A 22 -30.93 14.56 19.97
CA GLY A 22 -31.46 15.25 21.15
C GLY A 22 -30.47 15.98 22.07
N GLY A 23 -30.31 17.30 21.82
CA GLY A 23 -30.02 18.30 22.87
C GLY A 23 -28.84 18.04 23.80
N GLY A 24 -27.62 18.39 23.37
CA GLY A 24 -26.43 18.50 24.22
C GLY A 24 -25.16 18.43 23.37
N LEU A 25 -24.37 19.50 23.32
CA LEU A 25 -23.26 19.67 22.36
C LEU A 25 -21.98 18.88 22.71
N ALA A 26 -22.02 17.99 23.71
CA ALA A 26 -20.82 17.59 24.44
C ALA A 26 -20.72 16.10 24.78
N GLU A 27 -21.17 15.18 23.92
CA GLU A 27 -20.77 13.77 24.05
C GLU A 27 -20.28 13.21 22.71
N THR A 28 -18.97 13.36 22.52
CA THR A 28 -18.22 12.93 21.35
C THR A 28 -18.12 11.40 21.31
N TYR A 29 -18.71 10.80 20.27
CA TYR A 29 -18.66 9.38 19.94
C TYR A 29 -17.27 8.95 19.42
N HIS A 30 -16.18 9.29 20.12
CA HIS A 30 -14.81 9.13 19.64
C HIS A 30 -14.17 7.76 20.00
N ARG A 31 -14.95 6.73 20.35
CA ARG A 31 -14.37 5.44 20.77
C ARG A 31 -15.04 4.26 20.10
N LYS A 32 -14.33 3.70 19.11
CA LYS A 32 -14.38 2.33 18.54
C LYS A 32 -14.98 2.12 17.15
N VAL A 33 -15.80 3.02 16.59
CA VAL A 33 -16.46 2.75 15.28
C VAL A 33 -15.63 3.17 14.05
N ALA A 34 -14.61 4.01 14.22
CA ALA A 34 -13.78 4.52 13.11
C ALA A 34 -12.89 3.46 12.42
N LYS A 35 -12.80 2.23 12.95
CA LYS A 35 -11.94 1.18 12.36
C LYS A 35 -12.55 0.44 11.15
N ARG A 36 -13.82 0.64 10.78
CA ARG A 36 -14.45 -0.29 9.82
C ARG A 36 -15.51 0.25 8.84
N CYS A 37 -15.70 1.56 8.69
CA CYS A 37 -16.69 2.07 7.72
C CYS A 37 -16.13 2.44 6.34
N TRP A 38 -14.81 2.55 6.17
CA TRP A 38 -14.21 2.90 4.89
C TRP A 38 -13.61 1.66 4.21
N PRO A 39 -13.86 1.43 2.91
CA PRO A 39 -13.09 0.47 2.16
C PRO A 39 -11.60 0.86 2.26
N SER A 40 -10.72 -0.12 2.38
CA SER A 40 -9.29 0.15 2.40
C SER A 40 -8.92 0.97 1.16
N PRO A 41 -8.05 2.00 1.26
CA PRO A 41 -7.59 2.75 0.10
C PRO A 41 -7.05 1.85 -1.02
N LEU A 42 -6.48 0.69 -0.65
CA LEU A 42 -6.01 -0.31 -1.60
C LEU A 42 -7.13 -1.01 -2.37
N LYS A 43 -8.32 -1.18 -1.78
CA LYS A 43 -9.48 -1.73 -2.48
C LYS A 43 -10.03 -0.73 -3.49
N GLU A 44 -10.11 0.54 -3.13
CA GLU A 44 -10.54 1.60 -4.05
C GLU A 44 -9.58 1.71 -5.24
N ILE A 45 -8.27 1.70 -4.98
CA ILE A 45 -7.25 1.67 -6.05
C ILE A 45 -7.36 0.37 -6.88
N ALA A 46 -7.61 -0.79 -6.26
CA ALA A 46 -7.79 -2.05 -6.99
C ALA A 46 -8.99 -1.99 -7.94
N ASP A 47 -10.11 -1.44 -7.47
CA ASP A 47 -11.35 -1.31 -8.23
C ASP A 47 -11.14 -0.36 -9.43
N ILE A 48 -10.44 0.76 -9.24
CA ILE A 48 -10.09 1.70 -10.32
C ILE A 48 -9.14 1.06 -11.34
N CYS A 49 -8.15 0.30 -10.87
CA CYS A 49 -7.15 -0.35 -11.74
C CYS A 49 -7.64 -1.67 -12.36
N GLY A 50 -8.86 -2.14 -12.04
CA GLY A 50 -9.39 -3.42 -12.53
C GLY A 50 -8.64 -4.65 -12.02
N ILE A 51 -7.99 -4.55 -10.85
CA ILE A 51 -7.23 -5.66 -10.26
C ILE A 51 -8.18 -6.61 -9.54
N THR A 52 -8.33 -7.83 -10.07
CA THR A 52 -9.22 -8.86 -9.50
C THR A 52 -8.65 -9.55 -8.25
N LYS A 53 -7.36 -9.34 -7.96
CA LYS A 53 -6.71 -9.92 -6.77
C LYS A 53 -6.99 -9.06 -5.53
N PRO A 54 -7.23 -9.68 -4.36
CA PRO A 54 -7.43 -8.93 -3.13
C PRO A 54 -6.14 -8.20 -2.73
N LEU A 55 -6.10 -6.88 -2.91
CA LEU A 55 -4.96 -6.07 -2.47
C LEU A 55 -4.98 -5.90 -0.95
N THR A 56 -3.87 -6.30 -0.33
CA THR A 56 -3.60 -6.09 1.10
C THR A 56 -2.33 -5.28 1.25
N PHE A 57 -2.15 -4.64 2.41
CA PHE A 57 -0.92 -3.89 2.72
C PHE A 57 0.33 -4.77 2.66
N HIS A 58 0.21 -6.06 2.99
CA HIS A 58 1.32 -7.01 2.84
C HIS A 58 1.72 -7.18 1.38
N ILE A 59 0.75 -7.35 0.47
CA ILE A 59 1.01 -7.46 -0.97
C ILE A 59 1.63 -6.17 -1.50
N ALA A 60 1.07 -5.01 -1.15
CA ALA A 60 1.62 -3.72 -1.58
C ALA A 60 3.08 -3.54 -1.15
N ARG A 61 3.41 -3.94 0.10
CA ARG A 61 4.78 -3.92 0.61
C ARG A 61 5.70 -4.86 -0.15
N HIS A 62 5.23 -6.05 -0.51
CA HIS A 62 5.99 -6.99 -1.35
C HIS A 62 6.25 -6.41 -2.74
N THR A 63 5.24 -5.83 -3.40
CA THR A 63 5.37 -5.20 -4.72
C THR A 63 6.34 -4.03 -4.71
N PHE A 64 6.35 -3.22 -3.65
CA PHE A 64 7.33 -2.15 -3.49
C PHE A 64 8.78 -2.69 -3.40
N ALA A 65 8.99 -3.77 -2.65
CA ALA A 65 10.31 -4.37 -2.48
C ALA A 65 10.83 -5.03 -3.78
N THR A 66 9.97 -5.67 -4.57
CA THR A 66 10.40 -6.40 -5.77
C THR A 66 10.39 -5.52 -7.02
N THR A 67 9.25 -4.95 -7.36
CA THR A 67 9.05 -4.26 -8.63
C THR A 67 9.61 -2.84 -8.60
N VAL A 68 9.41 -2.10 -7.51
CA VAL A 68 9.80 -0.68 -7.46
C VAL A 68 11.28 -0.50 -7.12
N THR A 69 11.86 -1.36 -6.28
CA THR A 69 13.24 -1.17 -5.79
C THR A 69 14.22 -2.17 -6.39
N LEU A 70 14.02 -3.48 -6.20
CA LEU A 70 14.95 -4.48 -6.74
C LEU A 70 15.07 -4.38 -8.26
N THR A 71 13.96 -4.37 -9.00
CA THR A 71 13.98 -4.31 -10.48
C THR A 71 14.69 -3.05 -10.99
N ASN A 72 14.62 -1.94 -10.24
CA ASN A 72 15.21 -0.65 -10.61
C ASN A 72 16.68 -0.48 -10.20
N GLY A 73 17.35 -1.49 -9.65
CA GLY A 73 18.78 -1.37 -9.34
C GLY A 73 19.14 -1.21 -7.87
N VAL A 74 18.16 -1.13 -6.98
CA VAL A 74 18.43 -0.82 -5.57
C VAL A 74 18.99 -2.08 -4.87
N PRO A 75 20.14 -1.98 -4.17
CA PRO A 75 20.70 -3.12 -3.45
C PRO A 75 19.83 -3.53 -2.27
N ILE A 76 19.84 -4.84 -1.97
CA ILE A 76 18.95 -5.46 -0.97
C ILE A 76 19.13 -4.91 0.45
N GLU A 77 20.34 -4.45 0.77
CA GLU A 77 20.68 -3.81 2.05
C GLU A 77 19.93 -2.49 2.24
N THR A 78 19.87 -1.68 1.17
CA THR A 78 19.14 -0.41 1.18
C THR A 78 17.65 -0.66 1.31
N ILE A 79 17.12 -1.68 0.64
CA ILE A 79 15.70 -2.06 0.77
C ILE A 79 15.40 -2.53 2.19
N SER A 80 16.29 -3.33 2.79
CA SER A 80 16.14 -3.78 4.17
C SER A 80 16.06 -2.60 5.15
N ARG A 81 16.88 -1.56 4.94
CA ARG A 81 16.81 -0.30 5.71
C ARG A 81 15.52 0.47 5.45
N MET A 82 15.09 0.61 4.19
CA MET A 82 13.83 1.28 3.82
C MET A 82 12.59 0.61 4.42
N LEU A 83 12.62 -0.72 4.53
CA LEU A 83 11.53 -1.50 5.12
C LEU A 83 11.64 -1.62 6.66
N GLY A 84 12.72 -1.11 7.28
CA GLY A 84 12.94 -1.18 8.72
C GLY A 84 13.17 -2.60 9.24
N HIS A 85 13.70 -3.50 8.41
CA HIS A 85 14.01 -4.87 8.82
C HIS A 85 15.33 -4.90 9.60
N LYS A 86 15.29 -5.43 10.84
CA LYS A 86 16.50 -5.63 11.67
C LYS A 86 17.42 -6.73 11.15
N LYS A 87 16.89 -7.70 10.41
CA LYS A 87 17.64 -8.84 9.88
C LYS A 87 17.57 -8.83 8.35
N LEU A 88 18.69 -9.02 7.68
CA LEU A 88 18.74 -9.10 6.22
C LEU A 88 17.99 -10.34 5.69
N SER A 89 17.90 -11.40 6.50
CA SER A 89 17.23 -12.66 6.13
C SER A 89 15.75 -12.49 5.80
N THR A 90 15.06 -11.52 6.39
CA THR A 90 13.65 -11.24 6.05
C THR A 90 13.49 -10.56 4.70
N THR A 91 14.54 -9.90 4.20
CA THR A 91 14.56 -9.27 2.88
C THR A 91 15.09 -10.24 1.81
N GLN A 92 15.89 -11.23 2.20
CA GLN A 92 16.40 -12.29 1.30
C GLN A 92 15.29 -13.18 0.71
N ILE A 93 14.05 -13.13 1.23
CA ILE A 93 12.89 -13.80 0.61
C ILE A 93 12.65 -13.37 -0.84
N TYR A 94 13.19 -12.21 -1.26
CA TYR A 94 13.09 -11.68 -2.63
C TYR A 94 14.23 -12.11 -3.57
N SER A 95 15.13 -12.98 -3.10
CA SER A 95 16.31 -13.49 -3.83
C SER A 95 16.01 -14.00 -5.25
N LYS A 96 14.86 -14.65 -5.46
CA LYS A 96 14.44 -15.12 -6.80
C LYS A 96 14.38 -14.01 -7.86
N VAL A 97 14.06 -12.78 -7.45
CA VAL A 97 14.01 -11.61 -8.35
C VAL A 97 15.42 -11.10 -8.66
N VAL A 98 16.35 -11.27 -7.72
CA VAL A 98 17.75 -10.85 -7.85
C VAL A 98 18.47 -11.65 -8.94
N ASP A 99 18.23 -12.96 -9.04
CA ASP A 99 18.90 -13.83 -10.02
C ASP A 99 18.65 -13.36 -11.46
N SER A 100 17.41 -13.00 -11.78
CA SER A 100 17.05 -12.47 -13.11
C SER A 100 17.71 -11.12 -13.41
N LYS A 101 17.96 -10.32 -12.38
CA LYS A 101 18.58 -9.00 -12.50
C LYS A 101 20.09 -9.08 -12.71
N LEU A 102 20.73 -10.09 -12.13
CA LEU A 102 22.18 -10.29 -12.18
C LEU A 102 22.68 -10.43 -13.63
N GLY A 103 21.94 -11.15 -14.48
CA GLY A 103 22.26 -11.25 -15.91
C GLY A 103 22.21 -9.89 -16.64
N GLY A 104 21.22 -9.05 -16.33
CA GLY A 104 21.10 -7.71 -16.91
C GLY A 104 22.19 -6.75 -16.44
N ASP A 105 22.58 -6.83 -15.16
CA ASP A 105 23.67 -6.03 -14.60
C ASP A 105 25.02 -6.42 -15.22
N MET A 106 25.27 -7.72 -15.44
CA MET A 106 26.49 -8.21 -16.10
C MET A 106 26.55 -7.80 -17.59
N ALA A 107 25.41 -7.79 -18.29
CA ALA A 107 25.34 -7.29 -19.66
C ALA A 107 25.70 -5.80 -19.76
N ARG A 108 25.17 -4.96 -18.84
CA ARG A 108 25.51 -3.53 -18.74
C ARG A 108 26.97 -3.30 -18.39
N LEU A 109 27.55 -4.15 -17.54
CA LEU A 109 28.97 -4.05 -17.19
C LEU A 109 29.85 -4.35 -18.41
N ARG A 110 29.50 -5.37 -19.19
CA ARG A 110 30.20 -5.72 -20.43
C ARG A 110 30.23 -4.55 -21.41
N GLU A 111 29.08 -3.91 -21.65
CA GLU A 111 28.96 -2.75 -22.54
C GLU A 111 29.90 -1.60 -22.12
N LYS A 112 30.02 -1.33 -20.83
CA LYS A 112 30.91 -0.28 -20.31
C LYS A 112 32.40 -0.62 -20.37
N LEU A 113 32.75 -1.91 -20.38
CA LEU A 113 34.14 -2.38 -20.44
C LEU A 113 34.62 -2.54 -21.88
N GLU A 114 33.70 -2.72 -22.84
CA GLU A 114 33.98 -2.81 -24.28
C GLU A 114 33.95 -1.43 -24.99
N ALA A 115 33.54 -0.36 -24.30
CA ALA A 115 33.55 1.03 -24.76
C ALA A 115 34.82 1.77 -24.34
#